data_AF-A0A366C3S9-F1
#
_entry.id   AF-A0A366C3S9-F1
#
_cell.length_a   1.000
_cell.length_b   1.000
_cell.length_c   1.000
_cell.angle_alpha   90.00
_cell.angle_beta   90.00
_cell.angle_gamma   90.00
#
_symmetry.space_group_name_H-M   'P 1'
#
loop_
_entity.id
_entity.type
_entity.pdbx_description
1 polymer ?
#
loop_
_entity_poly.entity_id
_entity_poly.type
_entity_poly.pdbx_seq_one_letter_code
_entity_poly.pdbx_strand_id
1 'polypeptide(L)' 'MLIRKLKAFDRLEIGDVTIEVKRVTGDNLRLAIEAPDELVIRHIQAAGAPNSATGSPAAPGASA' A
#
# COMPACT_ATOMS: atom_id res chain seq x y z
N MET A 1 -3.87 16.19 -12.31
CA MET A 1 -4.28 15.44 -11.10
C MET A 1 -5.57 14.69 -11.43
N LEU A 2 -5.53 13.35 -11.43
CA LEU A 2 -6.70 12.50 -11.66
C LEU A 2 -7.27 12.06 -10.31
N ILE A 3 -8.59 12.16 -10.13
CA ILE A 3 -9.29 11.66 -8.94
C ILE A 3 -10.30 10.61 -9.38
N ARG A 4 -10.13 9.36 -8.92
CA ARG A 4 -11.04 8.25 -9.18
C ARG A 4 -11.43 7.59 -7.87
N LYS A 5 -12.71 7.24 -7.72
CA LYS A 5 -13.18 6.40 -6.61
C LYS A 5 -12.87 4.95 -6.93
N LEU A 6 -12.07 4.31 -6.08
CA LEU A 6 -11.77 2.87 -6.15
C LEU A 6 -12.50 2.15 -5.02
N LYS A 7 -13.03 0.97 -5.30
CA LYS A 7 -13.65 0.06 -4.33
C LYS A 7 -12.71 -1.10 -4.01
N ALA A 8 -13.08 -1.91 -3.02
CA ALA A 8 -12.36 -3.15 -2.75
C ALA A 8 -12.32 -4.03 -4.01
N PHE A 9 -11.16 -4.62 -4.28
CA PHE A 9 -10.87 -5.46 -5.44
C PHE A 9 -10.86 -4.73 -6.79
N ASP A 10 -10.94 -3.39 -6.79
CA ASP A 10 -10.72 -2.64 -8.04
C ASP A 10 -9.25 -2.69 -8.46
N ARG A 11 -9.07 -2.77 -9.78
CA ARG A 11 -7.78 -2.67 -10.47
C ARG A 11 -7.72 -1.39 -11.29
N LEU A 12 -6.62 -0.67 -11.19
CA LEU A 12 -6.31 0.52 -11.96
C LEU A 12 -4.98 0.32 -12.68
N GLU A 13 -4.99 0.50 -13.99
CA GLU A 13 -3.80 0.38 -14.84
C GLU A 13 -3.42 1.78 -15.34
N ILE A 14 -2.15 2.13 -15.19
CA ILE A 14 -1.57 3.41 -15.59
C ILE A 14 -0.26 3.10 -16.33
N GLY A 15 -0.30 3.01 -17.66
CA GLY A 15 0.83 2.52 -18.44
C GLY A 15 1.21 1.11 -17.97
N ASP A 16 2.47 0.90 -17.61
CA ASP A 16 3.01 -0.38 -17.14
C ASP A 16 2.86 -0.59 -15.62
N VAL A 17 2.18 0.33 -14.93
CA VAL A 17 1.92 0.24 -13.48
C VAL A 17 0.50 -0.25 -13.25
N THR A 18 0.36 -1.31 -12.46
CA THR A 18 -0.92 -1.83 -11.99
C THR A 18 -1.08 -1.57 -10.50
N ILE A 19 -2.19 -0.95 -10.10
CA ILE A 19 -2.56 -0.70 -8.71
C ILE A 19 -3.84 -1.47 -8.43
N GLU A 20 -3.82 -2.36 -7.44
CA GLU A 20 -4.98 -3.14 -7.01
C GLU A 20 -5.33 -2.87 -5.56
N VAL A 21 -6.62 -2.66 -5.29
CA VAL A 21 -7.14 -2.53 -3.93
C VAL A 21 -7.40 -3.92 -3.36
N LYS A 22 -6.45 -4.46 -2.59
CA LYS A 22 -6.59 -5.78 -1.96
C LYS A 22 -7.63 -5.80 -0.85
N ARG A 23 -7.73 -4.71 -0.08
CA ARG A 23 -8.66 -4.62 1.06
C ARG A 23 -8.95 -3.18 1.46
N VAL A 24 -10.19 -2.91 1.87
CA VAL A 24 -10.61 -1.70 2.57
C VAL A 24 -11.00 -2.08 3.99
N THR A 25 -10.48 -1.41 5.01
CA THR A 25 -10.81 -1.66 6.43
C THR A 25 -10.97 -0.33 7.17
N GLY A 26 -12.21 0.13 7.34
CA GLY A 26 -12.48 1.48 7.86
C GLY A 26 -11.77 2.53 7.00
N ASP A 27 -10.95 3.36 7.64
CA ASP A 27 -10.15 4.40 7.00
C ASP A 27 -8.83 3.89 6.38
N ASN A 28 -8.52 2.60 6.52
CA ASN A 28 -7.28 2.01 6.01
C ASN A 28 -7.51 1.26 4.69
N LEU A 29 -6.55 1.40 3.79
CA LEU A 29 -6.53 0.74 2.47
C LEU A 29 -5.28 -0.13 2.35
N ARG A 30 -5.43 -1.36 1.86
CA ARG A 30 -4.30 -2.19 1.40
C ARG A 30 -4.24 -2.16 -0.11
N LEU A 31 -3.11 -1.71 -0.62
CA LEU A 31 -2.80 -1.63 -2.05
C LEU A 31 -1.74 -2.65 -2.40
N ALA A 32 -1.90 -3.33 -3.54
CA ALA A 32 -0.81 -3.98 -4.25
C ALA A 32 -0.42 -3.09 -5.43
N ILE A 33 0.88 -2.85 -5.62
CA ILE A 33 1.40 -2.05 -6.71
C ILE A 33 2.41 -2.92 -7.45
N GLU A 34 2.09 -3.24 -8.70
CA GLU A 34 2.98 -3.93 -9.62
C GLU A 34 3.53 -2.91 -10.60
N ALA A 35 4.85 -2.82 -10.69
CA ALA A 35 5.55 -1.91 -11.58
C ALA A 35 6.89 -2.55 -12.00
N PRO A 36 7.43 -2.20 -13.17
CA PRO A 36 8.78 -2.62 -13.57
C PRO A 36 9.85 -2.07 -12.62
N ASP A 37 10.96 -2.81 -12.46
CA ASP A 37 12.03 -2.51 -11.50
C ASP A 37 12.72 -1.14 -11.71
N GLU A 38 12.61 -0.58 -12.92
CA GLU A 38 13.14 0.74 -13.25
C GLU A 38 12.36 1.90 -12.61
N LEU A 39 11.13 1.64 -12.14
CA LEU A 39 10.29 2.65 -11.49
C LEU A 39 10.47 2.62 -9.98
N VAL A 40 10.79 3.80 -9.41
CA VAL A 40 10.95 3.95 -7.97
C VAL A 40 9.60 4.23 -7.32
N ILE A 41 9.08 3.26 -6.56
CA ILE A 41 7.86 3.42 -5.75
C ILE A 41 8.25 3.99 -4.38
N ARG A 42 7.67 5.13 -4.01
CA ARG A 42 7.87 5.77 -2.69
C ARG A 42 6.55 5.98 -1.98
N HIS A 43 6.46 5.50 -0.75
CA HIS A 43 5.38 5.91 0.15
C HIS A 43 5.68 7.31 0.70
N ILE A 44 4.95 8.30 0.20
CA ILE A 44 5.03 9.68 0.69
C ILE A 44 4.00 9.83 1.79
N GLN A 45 4.46 9.94 3.04
CA GLN A 45 3.58 10.30 4.14
C GLN A 45 3.14 11.75 3.94
N ALA A 46 1.84 11.96 3.70
CA ALA A 46 1.25 13.28 3.85
C ALA A 46 1.31 13.65 5.34
N ALA A 47 1.76 14.87 5.65
CA ALA A 47 1.80 15.36 7.03
C ALA A 47 0.40 15.25 7.66
N GLY A 48 0.24 14.38 8.67
CA GLY A 48 -1.00 14.23 9.44
C GLY A 48 -1.79 12.92 9.28
N ALA A 49 -1.32 11.92 8.52
CA ALA A 49 -2.02 10.63 8.41
C ALA A 49 -1.62 9.63 9.52
N PRO A 50 -2.58 9.00 10.24
CA PRO A 50 -2.27 8.02 11.28
C PRO A 50 -1.66 6.74 10.70
N ASN A 51 -0.49 6.36 11.21
CA ASN A 51 0.27 5.19 10.81
C ASN A 51 -0.36 3.92 11.40
N SER A 52 -0.99 3.07 10.58
CA SER A 52 -1.46 1.73 10.98
C SER A 52 -0.65 0.63 10.30
N ALA A 53 0.68 0.70 10.40
CA ALA A 53 1.57 -0.41 10.07
C ALA A 53 2.00 -1.15 11.35
N THR A 54 1.05 -1.78 12.04
CA THR A 54 1.36 -2.75 13.11
C THR A 54 1.36 -4.14 12.50
N GLY A 55 2.55 -4.71 12.33
CA GLY A 55 2.70 -6.10 11.90
C GLY A 55 4.06 -6.44 11.30
N SER A 56 5.16 -6.10 11.98
CA SER A 56 6.40 -6.87 11.82
C SER A 56 6.41 -7.91 12.95
N PRO A 57 6.34 -9.22 12.67
CA PRO A 57 6.44 -10.21 13.72
C PRO A 57 7.86 -10.13 14.31
N ALA A 58 7.94 -9.77 15.59
CA ALA A 58 9.17 -9.89 16.36
C ALA A 58 9.59 -11.37 16.35
N ALA A 59 10.79 -11.65 15.83
CA ALA A 59 11.40 -12.98 15.95
C ALA A 59 11.62 -13.29 17.44
N PRO A 60 11.22 -14.48 17.93
CA PRO A 60 11.36 -14.83 19.33
C PRO A 60 12.80 -15.22 19.67
N GLY A 61 13.33 -14.62 20.75
CA GLY A 61 14.27 -15.26 21.66
C GLY A 61 15.72 -15.41 21.19
N ALA A 62 16.60 -14.57 21.75
CA ALA A 62 17.97 -14.97 22.03
C ALA A 62 18.37 -14.37 23.39
N SER A 63 18.09 -15.12 24.45
CA SER A 63 18.73 -14.97 25.75
C SER A 63 19.28 -16.33 26.13
N ALA A 64 20.61 -16.44 26.15
CA ALA A 64 21.39 -17.42 26.90
C ALA A 64 22.76 -16.79 27.15
#